data_AF-A0A0R1TQ62-F1
#
_entry.id   AF-A0A0R1TQ62-F1
#
_cell.length_a   1.000
_cell.length_b   1.000
_cell.length_c   1.000
_cell.angle_alpha   90.00
_cell.angle_beta   90.00
_cell.angle_gamma   90.00
#
_symmetry.space_group_name_H-M   'P 1'
#
loop_
_entity.id
_entity.type
_entity.pdbx_description
1 polymer ?
#
loop_
_entity_poly.entity_id
_entity_poly.type
_entity_poly.pdbx_seq_one_letter_code
_entity_poly.pdbx_strand_id
1 'polypeptide(L)'
;MSWEETYAVWNSRTDLDDTVREDLARIEGNNEAIEDAFYAPMEFGTAGMRGVIGAGINRMNIYTVHQATEGLARLMDTLDEKTKLRGVAISYDSRRMSQEFAFEAAKVLGAHGIPSYVFESLRPTPELSFTVRHLHTYAGIMITASHNPKQYNGYKIYGEDGAQMPPKESDMITKYIREVDDLFAVEVADKDSLINDGTLKVIGSEVDEAYLENAKEVTIDRELVAEEGKTMKLVFTPLHGAGGMLGEKALRQAGFEDFTMVPEQAEPDSEFSTVEHPNPEFTEAFDLAIKLGKSQKADLLVAVDPDADRLGAAVRQPDGEYELLTGNQIAAIMLNYILTARKNAGTLPDNGALVKSIVSSEFAAKVAADFGVDSINVLTGFKFIAEQIQHFEETNEHSFMLGFEESYGYLIRPFVRDKDAIQSLVLLAEVAAFYKKQGKNLYDGLQELFEKYGYFAEKTTALTFDGVEGAQEIKNLMIKFRNETPKEFAGYKVVAAEDYQSSVRTDSEGKSEEIKLPKSNVLKYILEDGTWIAVRPSGTEPKIKFYIGTQGDSLAQAHEKCDQFDAAIAEYIKK
;
A
#
# COMPACT_ATOMS: atom_id res chain seq x y z
N MET A 1 22.57 10.52 24.13
CA MET A 1 23.12 9.33 24.81
C MET A 1 23.81 8.48 23.76
N SER A 2 24.90 7.80 24.09
CA SER A 2 25.43 6.73 23.25
C SER A 2 24.47 5.54 23.25
N TRP A 3 24.66 4.58 22.33
CA TRP A 3 23.83 3.38 22.32
C TRP A 3 24.06 2.52 23.57
N GLU A 4 25.28 2.50 24.12
CA GLU A 4 25.63 1.81 25.36
C GLU A 4 24.92 2.42 26.57
N GLU A 5 24.87 3.75 26.65
CA GLU A 5 24.14 4.45 27.71
C GLU A 5 22.64 4.12 27.64
N THR A 6 22.07 4.11 26.43
CA THR A 6 20.65 3.79 26.22
C THR A 6 20.35 2.34 26.58
N TYR A 7 21.18 1.39 26.15
CA TYR A 7 21.06 -0.02 26.52
C TYR A 7 21.18 -0.24 28.03
N ALA A 8 22.13 0.43 28.69
CA ALA A 8 22.32 0.32 30.14
C ALA A 8 21.09 0.78 30.93
N VAL A 9 20.41 1.84 30.47
CA VAL A 9 19.12 2.27 31.06
C VAL A 9 18.11 1.14 30.98
N TRP A 10 17.87 0.57 29.80
CA TRP A 10 16.92 -0.52 29.60
C TRP A 10 17.28 -1.75 30.43
N ASN A 11 18.55 -2.17 30.40
CA ASN A 11 19.00 -3.37 31.11
C ASN A 11 18.93 -3.24 32.65
N SER A 12 18.96 -2.01 33.18
CA SER A 12 18.84 -1.75 34.62
C SER A 12 17.40 -1.81 35.15
N ARG A 13 16.39 -1.83 34.27
CA ARG A 13 14.98 -1.73 34.65
C ARG A 13 14.44 -3.08 35.15
N THR A 14 13.85 -3.06 36.34
CA THR A 14 13.24 -4.25 36.96
C THR A 14 11.77 -4.43 36.60
N ASP A 15 11.15 -3.42 36.01
CA ASP A 15 9.72 -3.30 35.71
C ASP A 15 9.43 -3.30 34.19
N LEU A 16 10.37 -3.79 33.37
CA LEU A 16 10.10 -4.06 31.97
C LEU A 16 9.05 -5.14 31.79
N ASP A 17 8.31 -5.01 30.69
CA ASP A 17 7.42 -6.06 30.19
C ASP A 17 8.22 -7.34 29.92
N ASP A 18 7.60 -8.48 30.19
CA ASP A 18 8.28 -9.78 30.14
C ASP A 18 8.80 -10.09 28.73
N THR A 19 8.05 -9.76 27.68
CA THR A 19 8.47 -10.00 26.29
C THR A 19 9.70 -9.16 25.96
N VAL A 20 9.70 -7.89 26.36
CA VAL A 20 10.84 -6.98 26.17
C VAL A 20 12.06 -7.43 26.98
N ARG A 21 11.85 -7.94 28.20
CA ARG A 21 12.94 -8.48 29.04
C ARG A 21 13.56 -9.72 28.40
N GLU A 22 12.75 -10.62 27.85
CA GLU A 22 13.21 -11.79 27.12
C GLU A 22 13.99 -11.40 25.86
N ASP A 23 13.54 -10.37 25.13
CA ASP A 23 14.28 -9.80 24.00
C ASP A 23 15.66 -9.28 24.39
N LEU A 24 15.77 -8.52 25.49
CA LEU A 24 17.06 -8.03 26.01
C LEU A 24 18.01 -9.18 26.33
N ALA A 25 17.49 -10.24 26.98
CA ALA A 25 18.29 -11.42 27.31
C ALA A 25 18.76 -12.17 26.06
N ARG A 26 17.97 -12.18 24.97
CA ARG A 26 18.34 -12.83 23.70
C ARG A 26 19.50 -12.15 22.98
N ILE A 27 19.64 -10.84 23.11
CA ILE A 27 20.70 -10.07 22.46
C ILE A 27 21.92 -9.83 23.37
N GLU A 28 21.87 -10.28 24.63
CA GLU A 28 22.94 -10.11 25.61
C GLU A 28 24.27 -10.67 25.08
N GLY A 29 25.34 -9.86 25.16
CA GLY A 29 26.67 -10.22 24.69
C GLY A 29 26.88 -10.12 23.16
N ASN A 30 25.87 -9.71 22.39
CA ASN A 30 26.00 -9.43 20.95
C ASN A 30 26.01 -7.91 20.69
N ASN A 31 27.19 -7.30 20.70
CA ASN A 31 27.34 -5.85 20.53
C ASN A 31 26.74 -5.31 19.23
N GLU A 32 26.79 -6.05 18.12
CA GLU A 32 26.23 -5.61 16.84
C GLU A 32 24.69 -5.53 16.91
N ALA A 33 24.06 -6.57 17.48
CA ALA A 33 22.61 -6.58 17.66
C ALA A 33 22.13 -5.54 18.68
N ILE A 34 22.92 -5.28 19.73
CA ILE A 34 22.62 -4.24 20.72
C ILE A 34 22.81 -2.86 20.09
N GLU A 35 23.91 -2.60 19.40
CA GLU A 35 24.13 -1.33 18.70
C GLU A 35 22.97 -1.07 17.73
N ASP A 36 22.60 -2.02 16.87
CA ASP A 36 21.48 -1.86 15.94
C ASP A 36 20.13 -1.59 16.63
N ALA A 37 19.89 -2.16 17.81
CA ALA A 37 18.65 -1.94 18.57
C ALA A 37 18.60 -0.59 19.32
N PHE A 38 19.74 0.04 19.57
CA PHE A 38 19.86 1.19 20.48
C PHE A 38 20.57 2.42 19.90
N TYR A 39 21.11 2.38 18.67
CA TYR A 39 21.87 3.49 18.08
C TYR A 39 21.02 4.72 17.75
N ALA A 40 19.78 4.51 17.32
CA ALA A 40 18.86 5.59 16.98
C ALA A 40 17.40 5.15 17.21
N PRO A 41 16.48 6.07 17.53
CA PRO A 41 15.06 5.77 17.53
C PRO A 41 14.56 5.37 16.13
N MET A 42 13.52 4.55 16.06
CA MET A 42 12.84 4.27 14.79
C MET A 42 12.36 5.57 14.12
N GLU A 43 12.49 5.63 12.79
CA GLU A 43 11.96 6.76 12.04
C GLU A 43 10.43 6.74 12.00
N PHE A 44 9.81 7.88 12.37
CA PHE A 44 8.38 8.11 12.24
C PHE A 44 8.11 8.99 11.02
N GLY A 45 7.66 8.37 9.92
CA GLY A 45 7.38 9.04 8.66
C GLY A 45 5.89 9.32 8.46
N THR A 46 5.53 9.85 7.28
CA THR A 46 4.13 10.17 6.96
C THR A 46 3.21 8.96 6.83
N ALA A 47 3.77 7.75 6.79
CA ALA A 47 3.02 6.50 6.77
C ALA A 47 3.10 5.75 8.12
N GLY A 48 3.59 6.43 9.17
CA GLY A 48 3.88 5.85 10.49
C GLY A 48 5.29 5.28 10.61
N MET A 49 5.44 4.21 11.41
CA MET A 49 6.71 3.54 11.69
C MET A 49 6.65 2.03 11.38
N ARG A 50 7.79 1.45 11.03
CA ARG A 50 7.97 0.00 10.83
C ARG A 50 9.31 -0.40 11.38
N GLY A 51 9.38 -1.56 12.02
CA GLY A 51 10.62 -2.05 12.60
C GLY A 51 10.53 -3.52 12.99
N VAL A 52 11.69 -4.10 13.25
CA VAL A 52 11.79 -5.45 13.81
C VAL A 52 11.22 -5.44 15.22
N ILE A 53 10.41 -6.45 15.57
CA ILE A 53 9.92 -6.65 16.93
C ILE A 53 11.11 -7.00 17.83
N GLY A 54 11.26 -6.30 18.95
CA GLY A 54 12.35 -6.54 19.88
C GLY A 54 12.51 -5.47 20.96
N ALA A 55 13.45 -5.66 21.86
CA ALA A 55 13.86 -4.64 22.82
C ALA A 55 14.73 -3.56 22.18
N GLY A 56 14.50 -2.31 22.58
CA GLY A 56 15.28 -1.15 22.17
C GLY A 56 14.46 -0.06 21.51
N ILE A 57 15.08 1.10 21.33
CA ILE A 57 14.45 2.29 20.75
C ILE A 57 14.35 2.22 19.22
N ASN A 58 15.14 1.33 18.59
CA ASN A 58 15.08 1.01 17.16
C ASN A 58 14.27 -0.27 16.87
N ARG A 59 13.28 -0.59 17.71
CA ARG A 59 12.48 -1.82 17.60
C ARG A 59 11.02 -1.55 17.86
N MET A 60 10.15 -2.33 17.24
CA MET A 60 8.73 -2.38 17.59
C MET A 60 8.56 -3.14 18.91
N ASN A 61 8.15 -2.43 19.94
CA ASN A 61 7.73 -2.98 21.24
C ASN A 61 6.67 -2.07 21.88
N ILE A 62 6.11 -2.51 23.00
CA ILE A 62 5.04 -1.77 23.68
C ILE A 62 5.45 -0.32 24.01
N TYR A 63 6.70 -0.06 24.41
CA TYR A 63 7.16 1.28 24.79
C TYR A 63 7.26 2.22 23.60
N THR A 64 7.73 1.72 22.45
CA THR A 64 7.73 2.53 21.21
C THR A 64 6.32 2.75 20.67
N VAL A 65 5.40 1.79 20.85
CA VAL A 65 3.99 1.96 20.50
C VAL A 65 3.31 2.97 21.43
N HIS A 66 3.64 2.94 22.73
CA HIS A 66 3.18 3.94 23.69
C HIS A 66 3.66 5.33 23.29
N GLN A 67 4.95 5.47 22.97
CA GLN A 67 5.54 6.73 22.52
C GLN A 67 4.87 7.28 21.24
N ALA A 68 4.64 6.41 20.25
CA ALA A 68 3.94 6.79 19.02
C ALA A 68 2.48 7.23 19.30
N THR A 69 1.79 6.52 20.18
CA THR A 69 0.41 6.81 20.55
C THR A 69 0.30 8.08 21.38
N GLU A 70 1.25 8.32 22.29
CA GLU A 70 1.38 9.56 23.07
C GLU A 70 1.50 10.77 22.13
N GLY A 71 2.26 10.65 21.04
CA GLY A 71 2.35 11.70 20.03
C GLY A 71 1.02 12.05 19.37
N LEU A 72 0.20 11.03 19.07
CA LEU A 72 -1.16 11.22 18.54
C LEU A 72 -2.09 11.80 19.62
N ALA A 73 -2.03 11.29 20.83
CA ALA A 73 -2.86 11.74 21.95
C ALA A 73 -2.60 13.22 22.27
N ARG A 74 -1.32 13.64 22.33
CA ARG A 74 -0.93 15.05 22.50
C ARG A 74 -1.42 15.95 21.37
N LEU A 75 -1.41 15.48 20.12
CA LEU A 75 -2.04 16.24 19.03
C LEU A 75 -3.54 16.41 19.30
N MET A 76 -4.23 15.34 19.67
CA MET A 76 -5.66 15.36 19.94
C MET A 76 -6.04 16.21 21.16
N ASP A 77 -5.15 16.34 22.15
CA ASP A 77 -5.32 17.25 23.29
C ASP A 77 -5.31 18.73 22.90
N THR A 78 -4.78 19.08 21.73
CA THR A 78 -4.83 20.46 21.22
C THR A 78 -6.14 20.81 20.52
N LEU A 79 -6.98 19.82 20.25
CA LEU A 79 -8.25 19.98 19.55
C LEU A 79 -9.34 20.44 20.53
N ASP A 80 -10.47 20.90 19.98
CA ASP A 80 -11.65 21.12 20.81
C ASP A 80 -12.22 19.79 21.33
N GLU A 81 -12.84 19.82 22.51
CA GLU A 81 -13.38 18.63 23.18
C GLU A 81 -14.32 17.80 22.30
N LYS A 82 -15.15 18.45 21.46
CA LYS A 82 -16.07 17.72 20.58
C LYS A 82 -15.30 16.93 19.52
N THR A 83 -14.25 17.50 18.95
CA THR A 83 -13.39 16.81 17.99
C THR A 83 -12.57 15.71 18.66
N LYS A 84 -11.98 15.97 19.83
CA LYS A 84 -11.22 14.98 20.61
C LYS A 84 -12.06 13.75 20.95
N LEU A 85 -13.32 13.96 21.38
CA LEU A 85 -14.24 12.88 21.76
C LEU A 85 -14.78 12.06 20.58
N ARG A 86 -14.44 12.40 19.32
CA ARG A 86 -14.67 11.50 18.18
C ARG A 86 -13.80 10.25 18.25
N GLY A 87 -12.67 10.31 18.97
CA GLY A 87 -11.85 9.14 19.26
C GLY A 87 -11.06 8.60 18.06
N VAL A 88 -10.58 7.36 18.20
CA VAL A 88 -9.68 6.68 17.27
C VAL A 88 -10.16 5.26 16.97
N ALA A 89 -10.26 4.89 15.69
CA ALA A 89 -10.49 3.50 15.27
C ALA A 89 -9.16 2.74 15.20
N ILE A 90 -9.10 1.49 15.64
CA ILE A 90 -7.86 0.71 15.70
C ILE A 90 -8.09 -0.69 15.11
N SER A 91 -7.28 -1.02 14.11
CA SER A 91 -7.25 -2.34 13.47
C SER A 91 -5.83 -2.87 13.39
N TYR A 92 -5.70 -4.16 13.09
CA TYR A 92 -4.43 -4.86 13.07
C TYR A 92 -4.45 -6.11 12.16
N ASP A 93 -3.28 -6.53 11.68
CA ASP A 93 -3.12 -7.73 10.85
C ASP A 93 -2.73 -8.99 11.66
N SER A 94 -2.34 -10.06 10.96
CA SER A 94 -1.98 -11.36 11.56
C SER A 94 -0.57 -11.43 12.18
N ARG A 95 0.22 -10.35 12.17
CA ARG A 95 1.60 -10.39 12.66
C ARG A 95 1.66 -10.57 14.18
N ARG A 96 2.84 -11.01 14.65
CA ARG A 96 3.15 -11.10 16.08
C ARG A 96 2.96 -9.74 16.75
N MET A 97 2.40 -9.74 17.96
CA MET A 97 2.14 -8.55 18.76
C MET A 97 1.10 -7.57 18.17
N SER A 98 0.50 -7.86 17.01
CA SER A 98 -0.41 -6.92 16.35
C SER A 98 -1.64 -6.59 17.19
N GLN A 99 -2.24 -7.60 17.81
CA GLN A 99 -3.37 -7.42 18.73
C GLN A 99 -2.94 -6.69 20.00
N GLU A 100 -1.82 -7.10 20.59
CA GLU A 100 -1.27 -6.53 21.81
C GLU A 100 -0.98 -5.04 21.64
N PHE A 101 -0.30 -4.65 20.56
CA PHE A 101 0.01 -3.26 20.25
C PHE A 101 -1.26 -2.43 20.00
N ALA A 102 -2.32 -3.00 19.41
CA ALA A 102 -3.60 -2.31 19.23
C ALA A 102 -4.25 -1.95 20.58
N PHE A 103 -4.25 -2.87 21.54
CA PHE A 103 -4.78 -2.61 22.88
C PHE A 103 -3.86 -1.71 23.72
N GLU A 104 -2.54 -1.82 23.57
CA GLU A 104 -1.60 -0.91 24.23
C GLU A 104 -1.75 0.53 23.73
N ALA A 105 -2.00 0.74 22.44
CA ALA A 105 -2.35 2.06 21.91
C ALA A 105 -3.67 2.57 22.54
N ALA A 106 -4.71 1.74 22.61
CA ALA A 106 -5.98 2.10 23.22
C ALA A 106 -5.84 2.51 24.71
N LYS A 107 -4.94 1.88 25.46
CA LYS A 107 -4.65 2.22 26.86
C LYS A 107 -4.00 3.60 27.02
N VAL A 108 -3.08 3.98 26.13
CA VAL A 108 -2.50 5.33 26.11
C VAL A 108 -3.56 6.37 25.77
N LEU A 109 -4.36 6.14 24.72
CA LEU A 109 -5.47 7.03 24.36
C LEU A 109 -6.47 7.21 25.53
N GLY A 110 -6.78 6.12 26.23
CA GLY A 110 -7.64 6.15 27.40
C GLY A 110 -7.09 6.98 28.57
N ALA A 111 -5.77 7.00 28.78
CA ALA A 111 -5.14 7.88 29.78
C ALA A 111 -5.38 9.38 29.48
N HIS A 112 -5.53 9.73 28.21
CA HIS A 112 -5.89 11.08 27.75
C HIS A 112 -7.41 11.31 27.69
N GLY A 113 -8.24 10.33 28.06
CA GLY A 113 -9.70 10.40 27.94
C GLY A 113 -10.19 10.40 26.48
N ILE A 114 -9.39 9.88 25.54
CA ILE A 114 -9.74 9.77 24.13
C ILE A 114 -10.44 8.43 23.89
N PRO A 115 -11.68 8.42 23.35
CA PRO A 115 -12.36 7.16 23.04
C PRO A 115 -11.62 6.35 21.97
N SER A 116 -11.66 5.03 22.09
CA SER A 116 -11.04 4.09 21.15
C SER A 116 -12.01 3.00 20.71
N TYR A 117 -11.91 2.58 19.46
CA TYR A 117 -12.74 1.55 18.84
C TYR A 117 -11.82 0.48 18.25
N VAL A 118 -11.60 -0.60 18.99
CA VAL A 118 -10.62 -1.64 18.65
C VAL A 118 -11.35 -2.88 18.11
N PHE A 119 -10.93 -3.40 16.95
CA PHE A 119 -11.51 -4.64 16.44
C PHE A 119 -11.25 -5.83 17.37
N GLU A 120 -12.23 -6.73 17.48
CA GLU A 120 -12.15 -7.95 18.30
C GLU A 120 -11.12 -8.98 17.78
N SER A 121 -10.82 -8.91 16.49
CA SER A 121 -9.88 -9.77 15.77
C SER A 121 -9.33 -9.01 14.56
N LEU A 122 -8.30 -9.57 13.91
CA LEU A 122 -7.65 -8.92 12.77
C LEU A 122 -8.66 -8.46 11.71
N ARG A 123 -8.45 -7.26 11.16
CA ARG A 123 -9.21 -6.68 10.04
C ARG A 123 -8.29 -5.89 9.11
N PRO A 124 -8.56 -5.89 7.79
CA PRO A 124 -7.64 -5.34 6.81
C PRO A 124 -7.58 -3.80 6.85
N THR A 125 -6.50 -3.24 6.31
CA THR A 125 -6.31 -1.79 6.12
C THR A 125 -7.53 -1.08 5.50
N PRO A 126 -8.13 -1.57 4.38
CA PRO A 126 -9.32 -0.95 3.81
C PRO A 126 -10.50 -0.85 4.77
N GLU A 127 -10.68 -1.82 5.67
CA GLU A 127 -11.78 -1.78 6.63
C GLU A 127 -11.51 -0.77 7.74
N LEU A 128 -10.26 -0.59 8.20
CA LEU A 128 -9.92 0.53 9.08
C LEU A 128 -10.25 1.87 8.42
N SER A 129 -9.81 2.06 7.18
CA SER A 129 -10.06 3.28 6.40
C SER A 129 -11.57 3.56 6.27
N PHE A 130 -12.38 2.53 6.02
CA PHE A 130 -13.84 2.61 6.07
C PHE A 130 -14.37 2.96 7.47
N THR A 131 -13.87 2.29 8.51
CA THR A 131 -14.32 2.43 9.90
C THR A 131 -14.18 3.85 10.40
N VAL A 132 -13.04 4.50 10.10
CA VAL A 132 -12.80 5.90 10.46
C VAL A 132 -13.92 6.80 9.94
N ARG A 133 -14.30 6.61 8.68
CA ARG A 133 -15.36 7.38 8.01
C ARG A 133 -16.75 6.99 8.51
N HIS A 134 -16.98 5.70 8.74
CA HIS A 134 -18.27 5.16 9.17
C HIS A 134 -18.64 5.57 10.60
N LEU A 135 -17.68 5.50 11.51
CA LEU A 135 -17.84 5.89 12.92
C LEU A 135 -17.54 7.38 13.15
N HIS A 136 -17.10 8.10 12.13
CA HIS A 136 -16.67 9.50 12.19
C HIS A 136 -15.60 9.75 13.26
N THR A 137 -14.63 8.85 13.42
CA THR A 137 -13.51 9.06 14.33
C THR A 137 -12.63 10.20 13.83
N TYR A 138 -11.78 10.76 14.71
CA TYR A 138 -10.81 11.77 14.30
C TYR A 138 -9.60 11.15 13.60
N ALA A 139 -9.20 9.96 14.04
CA ALA A 139 -8.07 9.25 13.47
C ALA A 139 -8.33 7.74 13.40
N GLY A 140 -7.44 7.04 12.70
CA GLY A 140 -7.32 5.59 12.73
C GLY A 140 -5.88 5.15 13.02
N ILE A 141 -5.71 3.97 13.59
CA ILE A 141 -4.42 3.30 13.78
C ILE A 141 -4.48 1.92 13.13
N MET A 142 -3.55 1.63 12.22
CA MET A 142 -3.36 0.29 11.67
C MET A 142 -2.06 -0.30 12.19
N ILE A 143 -2.14 -1.38 12.95
CA ILE A 143 -0.96 -2.14 13.36
C ILE A 143 -0.63 -3.18 12.28
N THR A 144 0.36 -2.88 11.46
CA THR A 144 0.83 -3.76 10.39
C THR A 144 2.14 -3.25 9.79
N ALA A 145 2.99 -4.19 9.35
CA ALA A 145 4.09 -3.93 8.41
C ALA A 145 3.79 -4.39 6.97
N SER A 146 2.51 -4.49 6.59
CA SER A 146 2.04 -4.91 5.26
C SER A 146 2.64 -6.23 4.81
N HIS A 147 3.56 -6.23 3.86
CA HIS A 147 4.21 -7.40 3.27
C HIS A 147 5.64 -7.65 3.78
N ASN A 148 6.12 -6.88 4.76
CA ASN A 148 7.45 -7.08 5.34
C ASN A 148 7.60 -8.51 5.95
N PRO A 149 8.83 -9.03 6.11
CA PRO A 149 9.05 -10.34 6.75
C PRO A 149 8.45 -10.45 8.16
N LYS A 150 8.26 -11.69 8.66
CA LYS A 150 7.60 -12.00 9.94
C LYS A 150 8.19 -11.33 11.19
N GLN A 151 9.47 -10.96 11.12
CA GLN A 151 10.12 -10.25 12.23
C GLN A 151 9.66 -8.80 12.38
N TYR A 152 9.04 -8.22 11.36
CA TYR A 152 8.57 -6.85 11.35
C TYR A 152 7.14 -6.70 11.85
N ASN A 153 6.88 -5.60 12.53
CA ASN A 153 5.54 -5.02 12.69
C ASN A 153 5.61 -3.51 12.40
N GLY A 154 4.47 -2.83 12.42
CA GLY A 154 4.40 -1.41 12.14
C GLY A 154 3.17 -0.78 12.74
N TYR A 155 3.16 0.55 12.74
CA TYR A 155 2.11 1.38 13.30
C TYR A 155 1.87 2.52 12.30
N LYS A 156 0.73 2.51 11.62
CA LYS A 156 0.32 3.53 10.65
C LYS A 156 -0.81 4.39 11.24
N ILE A 157 -0.83 5.68 10.94
CA ILE A 157 -1.89 6.60 11.39
C ILE A 157 -2.70 7.09 10.19
N TYR A 158 -4.02 7.09 10.34
CA TYR A 158 -5.00 7.56 9.36
C TYR A 158 -5.68 8.82 9.87
N GLY A 159 -5.91 9.78 8.97
CA GLY A 159 -6.68 11.00 9.24
C GLY A 159 -8.18 10.73 9.25
N GLU A 160 -8.96 11.75 9.62
CA GLU A 160 -10.43 11.65 9.75
C GLU A 160 -11.15 11.36 8.42
N ASP A 161 -10.48 11.62 7.29
CA ASP A 161 -10.95 11.27 5.96
C ASP A 161 -10.86 9.75 5.69
N GLY A 162 -10.12 9.01 6.53
CA GLY A 162 -9.82 7.59 6.36
C GLY A 162 -8.60 7.33 5.47
N ALA A 163 -7.88 8.35 5.01
CA ALA A 163 -6.61 8.22 4.29
C ALA A 163 -5.44 8.20 5.28
N GLN A 164 -4.22 7.88 4.81
CA GLN A 164 -3.02 8.06 5.62
C GLN A 164 -2.88 9.52 6.06
N MET A 165 -2.45 9.74 7.30
CA MET A 165 -2.41 11.05 7.93
C MET A 165 -1.71 12.10 7.02
N PRO A 166 -2.34 13.27 6.79
CA PRO A 166 -1.75 14.32 5.98
C PRO A 166 -0.41 14.83 6.54
N PRO A 167 0.48 15.41 5.69
CA PRO A 167 1.82 15.79 6.11
C PRO A 167 1.87 16.73 7.32
N LYS A 168 0.98 17.72 7.39
CA LYS A 168 0.98 18.73 8.46
C LYS A 168 0.71 18.09 9.83
N GLU A 169 -0.34 17.27 9.93
CA GLU A 169 -0.70 16.56 11.15
C GLU A 169 0.35 15.50 11.50
N SER A 170 0.90 14.80 10.49
CA SER A 170 2.01 13.87 10.69
C SER A 170 3.25 14.55 11.27
N ASP A 171 3.62 15.75 10.79
CA ASP A 171 4.78 16.50 11.31
C ASP A 171 4.56 16.93 12.77
N MET A 172 3.33 17.30 13.13
CA MET A 172 2.97 17.62 14.52
C MET A 172 3.08 16.38 15.42
N ILE A 173 2.58 15.22 14.98
CA ILE A 173 2.69 13.96 15.72
C ILE A 173 4.17 13.60 15.92
N THR A 174 4.97 13.62 14.85
CA THR A 174 6.42 13.34 14.94
C THR A 174 7.12 14.30 15.90
N LYS A 175 6.72 15.58 15.92
CA LYS A 175 7.22 16.53 16.91
C LYS A 175 6.87 16.09 18.34
N TYR A 176 5.61 15.76 18.63
CA TYR A 176 5.19 15.32 19.96
C TYR A 176 5.85 14.01 20.41
N ILE A 177 6.04 13.05 19.50
CA ILE A 177 6.81 11.81 19.75
C ILE A 177 8.22 12.14 20.25
N ARG A 178 8.89 13.10 19.59
CA ARG A 178 10.26 13.53 19.94
C ARG A 178 10.34 14.32 21.25
N GLU A 179 9.22 14.85 21.73
CA GLU A 179 9.10 15.53 23.03
C GLU A 179 8.84 14.54 24.19
N VAL A 180 8.74 13.24 23.91
CA VAL A 180 8.68 12.20 24.95
C VAL A 180 10.11 11.87 25.39
N ASP A 181 10.56 12.51 26.48
CA ASP A 181 11.92 12.34 27.01
C ASP A 181 12.16 10.98 27.69
N ASP A 182 11.13 10.40 28.31
CA ASP A 182 11.19 9.11 28.99
C ASP A 182 10.10 8.17 28.44
N LEU A 183 10.51 7.19 27.64
CA LEU A 183 9.60 6.18 27.06
C LEU A 183 8.87 5.36 28.14
N PHE A 184 9.44 5.23 29.33
CA PHE A 184 8.87 4.43 30.41
C PHE A 184 7.85 5.19 31.26
N ALA A 185 7.74 6.51 31.07
CA ALA A 185 6.85 7.39 31.82
C ALA A 185 5.53 7.68 31.09
N VAL A 186 5.32 7.14 29.88
CA VAL A 186 4.05 7.29 29.15
C VAL A 186 2.91 6.66 29.96
N GLU A 187 1.87 7.43 30.25
CA GLU A 187 0.74 6.96 31.05
C GLU A 187 -0.12 5.97 30.25
N VAL A 188 -0.46 4.85 30.89
CA VAL A 188 -1.35 3.83 30.33
C VAL A 188 -2.51 3.59 31.28
N ALA A 189 -3.74 3.68 30.78
CA ALA A 189 -4.91 3.35 31.56
C ALA A 189 -5.13 1.82 31.64
N ASP A 190 -5.91 1.38 32.63
CA ASP A 190 -6.31 -0.01 32.78
C ASP A 190 -7.36 -0.40 31.73
N LYS A 191 -7.10 -1.47 30.97
CA LYS A 191 -7.95 -1.89 29.86
C LYS A 191 -9.37 -2.23 30.31
N ASP A 192 -9.51 -2.98 31.40
CA ASP A 192 -10.81 -3.45 31.87
C ASP A 192 -11.67 -2.27 32.35
N SER A 193 -11.04 -1.28 33.00
CA SER A 193 -11.69 -0.02 33.38
C SER A 193 -12.21 0.76 32.17
N LEU A 194 -11.38 0.91 31.11
CA LEU A 194 -11.79 1.59 29.88
C LEU A 194 -12.92 0.89 29.14
N ILE A 195 -12.95 -0.45 29.17
CA ILE A 195 -14.06 -1.22 28.59
C ILE A 195 -15.35 -0.99 29.41
N ASN A 196 -15.23 -1.02 30.74
CA ASN A 196 -16.38 -0.89 31.63
C ASN A 196 -17.03 0.50 31.58
N ASP A 197 -16.25 1.56 31.39
CA ASP A 197 -16.77 2.93 31.26
C ASP A 197 -17.13 3.33 29.81
N GLY A 198 -16.78 2.49 28.83
CA GLY A 198 -17.08 2.67 27.41
C GLY A 198 -16.12 3.60 26.67
N THR A 199 -15.01 4.01 27.28
CA THR A 199 -13.92 4.74 26.62
C THR A 199 -13.22 3.86 25.60
N LEU A 200 -13.05 2.57 25.89
CA LEU A 200 -12.60 1.56 24.92
C LEU A 200 -13.79 0.70 24.51
N LYS A 201 -14.12 0.70 23.22
CA LYS A 201 -15.17 -0.14 22.64
C LYS A 201 -14.53 -1.20 21.76
N VAL A 202 -14.84 -2.46 22.04
CA VAL A 202 -14.51 -3.57 21.14
C VAL A 202 -15.58 -3.64 20.05
N ILE A 203 -15.17 -3.57 18.79
CA ILE A 203 -16.04 -3.58 17.60
C ILE A 203 -15.78 -4.82 16.75
N GLY A 204 -16.72 -5.16 15.86
CA GLY A 204 -16.56 -6.32 14.99
C GLY A 204 -17.59 -6.36 13.86
N SER A 205 -18.41 -7.41 13.87
CA SER A 205 -19.32 -7.77 12.77
C SER A 205 -20.24 -6.66 12.28
N GLU A 206 -20.64 -5.72 13.14
CA GLU A 206 -21.49 -4.59 12.76
C GLU A 206 -20.79 -3.66 11.75
N VAL A 207 -19.47 -3.53 11.85
CA VAL A 207 -18.67 -2.76 10.89
C VAL A 207 -18.38 -3.60 9.64
N ASP A 208 -18.09 -4.90 9.81
CA ASP A 208 -17.93 -5.84 8.69
C ASP A 208 -19.15 -5.81 7.76
N GLU A 209 -20.36 -5.85 8.32
CA GLU A 209 -21.62 -5.83 7.58
C GLU A 209 -21.82 -4.50 6.84
N ALA A 210 -21.51 -3.37 7.47
CA ALA A 210 -21.59 -2.05 6.86
C ALA A 210 -20.57 -1.88 5.71
N TYR A 211 -19.36 -2.39 5.88
CA TYR A 211 -18.33 -2.42 4.83
C TYR A 211 -18.81 -3.28 3.65
N LEU A 212 -19.27 -4.50 3.92
CA LEU A 212 -19.76 -5.42 2.89
C LEU A 212 -21.02 -4.92 2.17
N GLU A 213 -21.85 -4.09 2.80
CA GLU A 213 -22.98 -3.45 2.12
C GLU A 213 -22.49 -2.51 1.00
N ASN A 214 -21.43 -1.72 1.27
CA ASN A 214 -20.83 -0.86 0.26
C ASN A 214 -20.07 -1.67 -0.81
N ALA A 215 -19.43 -2.77 -0.41
CA ALA A 215 -18.71 -3.65 -1.34
C ALA A 215 -19.62 -4.26 -2.43
N LYS A 216 -20.93 -4.39 -2.19
CA LYS A 216 -21.91 -4.82 -3.21
C LYS A 216 -21.91 -3.94 -4.46
N GLU A 217 -21.52 -2.68 -4.33
CA GLU A 217 -21.51 -1.71 -5.44
C GLU A 217 -20.24 -1.83 -6.31
N VAL A 218 -19.29 -2.68 -5.93
CA VAL A 218 -18.11 -3.00 -6.74
C VAL A 218 -18.52 -3.76 -8.00
N THR A 219 -19.44 -4.72 -7.89
CA THR A 219 -19.95 -5.49 -9.04
C THR A 219 -20.71 -4.59 -10.00
N ILE A 220 -20.31 -4.59 -11.28
CA ILE A 220 -20.88 -3.69 -12.30
C ILE A 220 -21.99 -4.38 -13.10
N ASP A 221 -21.73 -5.58 -13.58
CA ASP A 221 -22.60 -6.43 -14.38
C ASP A 221 -23.06 -7.66 -13.57
N ARG A 222 -24.11 -7.45 -12.78
CA ARG A 222 -24.71 -8.50 -11.95
C ARG A 222 -25.28 -9.66 -12.77
N GLU A 223 -25.68 -9.43 -14.03
CA GLU A 223 -26.21 -10.47 -14.91
C GLU A 223 -25.09 -11.40 -15.37
N LEU A 224 -23.94 -10.84 -15.76
CA LEU A 224 -22.73 -11.59 -16.08
C LEU A 224 -22.30 -12.47 -14.89
N VAL A 225 -22.24 -11.91 -13.68
CA VAL A 225 -21.84 -12.70 -12.51
C VAL A 225 -22.86 -13.79 -12.17
N ALA A 226 -24.17 -13.52 -12.34
CA ALA A 226 -25.19 -14.55 -12.15
C ALA A 226 -25.08 -15.72 -13.14
N GLU A 227 -24.60 -15.47 -14.35
CA GLU A 227 -24.38 -16.47 -15.40
C GLU A 227 -23.10 -17.28 -15.18
N GLU A 228 -21.97 -16.60 -14.94
CA GLU A 228 -20.64 -17.21 -14.92
C GLU A 228 -20.11 -17.53 -13.52
N GLY A 229 -20.49 -16.75 -12.50
CA GLY A 229 -19.87 -16.76 -11.17
C GLY A 229 -19.96 -18.09 -10.42
N LYS A 230 -20.97 -18.91 -10.75
CA LYS A 230 -21.13 -20.25 -10.15
C LYS A 230 -20.17 -21.30 -10.69
N THR A 231 -19.56 -21.06 -11.86
CA THR A 231 -18.72 -22.04 -12.56
C THR A 231 -17.32 -21.52 -12.88
N MET A 232 -17.11 -20.22 -12.72
CA MET A 232 -15.79 -19.62 -12.79
C MET A 232 -14.96 -20.08 -11.60
N LYS A 233 -13.81 -20.69 -11.88
CA LYS A 233 -12.91 -21.24 -10.90
C LYS A 233 -11.88 -20.24 -10.48
N LEU A 234 -11.84 -19.93 -9.20
CA LEU A 234 -10.88 -18.99 -8.63
C LEU A 234 -10.07 -19.67 -7.52
N VAL A 235 -8.76 -19.45 -7.51
CA VAL A 235 -7.93 -19.76 -6.33
C VAL A 235 -7.56 -18.46 -5.66
N PHE A 236 -7.83 -18.37 -4.37
CA PHE A 236 -7.56 -17.18 -3.55
C PHE A 236 -6.56 -17.54 -2.46
N THR A 237 -5.52 -16.74 -2.25
CA THR A 237 -4.69 -16.84 -1.05
C THR A 237 -4.65 -15.50 -0.33
N PRO A 238 -5.04 -15.46 0.96
CA PRO A 238 -4.82 -14.28 1.78
C PRO A 238 -3.40 -14.21 2.35
N LEU A 239 -2.52 -15.15 2.02
CA LEU A 239 -1.16 -15.24 2.56
C LEU A 239 -1.12 -15.14 4.09
N HIS A 240 -2.03 -15.87 4.76
CA HIS A 240 -2.23 -15.82 6.21
C HIS A 240 -2.70 -14.46 6.77
N GLY A 241 -3.18 -13.57 5.90
CA GLY A 241 -3.52 -12.18 6.18
C GLY A 241 -4.97 -11.93 6.58
N ALA A 242 -5.24 -10.65 6.89
CA ALA A 242 -6.55 -10.15 7.28
C ALA A 242 -7.60 -10.16 6.16
N GLY A 243 -7.16 -10.31 4.90
CA GLY A 243 -8.06 -10.30 3.75
C GLY A 243 -8.93 -11.55 3.60
N GLY A 244 -8.60 -12.66 4.26
CA GLY A 244 -9.27 -13.94 4.06
C GLY A 244 -10.77 -13.91 4.36
N MET A 245 -11.13 -13.43 5.55
CA MET A 245 -12.52 -13.43 6.02
C MET A 245 -13.44 -12.52 5.18
N LEU A 246 -13.03 -11.26 4.98
CA LEU A 246 -13.82 -10.33 4.16
C LEU A 246 -13.79 -10.68 2.67
N GLY A 247 -12.66 -11.18 2.16
CA GLY A 247 -12.53 -11.62 0.77
C GLY A 247 -13.47 -12.77 0.44
N GLU A 248 -13.56 -13.78 1.33
CA GLU A 248 -14.51 -14.88 1.17
C GLU A 248 -15.96 -14.37 1.15
N LYS A 249 -16.34 -13.55 2.13
CA LYS A 249 -17.70 -13.00 2.22
C LYS A 249 -18.05 -12.16 1.00
N ALA A 250 -17.13 -11.30 0.55
CA ALA A 250 -17.34 -10.42 -0.60
C ALA A 250 -17.49 -11.21 -1.92
N LEU A 251 -16.68 -12.25 -2.15
CA LEU A 251 -16.81 -13.12 -3.31
C LEU A 251 -18.17 -13.84 -3.34
N ARG A 252 -18.58 -14.44 -2.21
CA ARG A 252 -19.88 -15.11 -2.10
C ARG A 252 -21.04 -14.13 -2.30
N GLN A 253 -20.94 -12.94 -1.73
CA GLN A 253 -21.95 -11.89 -1.86
C GLN A 253 -22.09 -11.40 -3.30
N ALA A 254 -20.98 -11.30 -4.05
CA ALA A 254 -21.00 -10.93 -5.46
C ALA A 254 -21.62 -12.03 -6.35
N GLY A 255 -21.57 -13.29 -5.93
CA GLY A 255 -22.16 -14.44 -6.64
C GLY A 255 -21.14 -15.48 -7.13
N PHE A 256 -19.89 -15.40 -6.67
CA PHE A 256 -18.86 -16.39 -6.97
C PHE A 256 -18.94 -17.57 -5.98
N GLU A 257 -19.17 -18.78 -6.50
CA GLU A 257 -19.39 -19.98 -5.66
C GLU A 257 -18.25 -21.01 -5.79
N ASP A 258 -17.59 -21.13 -6.96
CA ASP A 258 -16.52 -22.10 -7.22
C ASP A 258 -15.13 -21.49 -7.02
N PHE A 259 -14.85 -21.03 -5.80
CA PHE A 259 -13.51 -20.59 -5.41
C PHE A 259 -12.93 -21.45 -4.29
N THR A 260 -11.62 -21.65 -4.32
CA THR A 260 -10.88 -22.36 -3.27
C THR A 260 -9.86 -21.42 -2.66
N MET A 261 -9.94 -21.21 -1.34
CA MET A 261 -8.83 -20.60 -0.62
C MET A 261 -7.69 -21.61 -0.50
N VAL A 262 -6.44 -21.19 -0.73
CA VAL A 262 -5.26 -22.05 -0.57
C VAL A 262 -5.25 -22.58 0.88
N PRO A 263 -5.49 -23.89 1.12
CA PRO A 263 -5.75 -24.39 2.47
C PRO A 263 -4.63 -24.11 3.46
N GLU A 264 -3.38 -24.17 2.99
CA GLU A 264 -2.20 -23.93 3.81
C GLU A 264 -1.99 -22.45 4.15
N GLN A 265 -2.69 -21.53 3.48
CA GLN A 265 -2.54 -20.07 3.64
C GLN A 265 -3.84 -19.36 4.04
N ALA A 266 -4.96 -20.09 4.19
CA ALA A 266 -6.28 -19.53 4.46
C ALA A 266 -6.42 -19.00 5.89
N GLU A 267 -5.81 -19.68 6.86
CA GLU A 267 -5.87 -19.30 8.27
C GLU A 267 -4.74 -18.31 8.64
N PRO A 268 -5.01 -17.36 9.55
CA PRO A 268 -3.99 -16.47 10.08
C PRO A 268 -2.82 -17.24 10.72
N ASP A 269 -1.60 -16.85 10.35
CA ASP A 269 -0.34 -17.38 10.87
C ASP A 269 0.70 -16.25 10.91
N SER A 270 1.05 -15.84 12.12
CA SER A 270 2.00 -14.76 12.36
C SER A 270 3.45 -15.07 11.92
N GLU A 271 3.75 -16.35 11.68
CA GLU A 271 5.08 -16.79 11.23
C GLU A 271 5.19 -16.86 9.70
N PHE A 272 4.08 -16.65 8.97
CA PHE A 272 4.00 -16.81 7.52
C PHE A 272 4.64 -18.13 7.05
N SER A 273 4.30 -19.26 7.69
CA SER A 273 5.08 -20.52 7.61
C SER A 273 5.22 -21.12 6.20
N THR A 274 4.44 -20.63 5.23
CA THR A 274 4.43 -21.11 3.85
C THR A 274 5.14 -20.20 2.85
N VAL A 275 5.51 -18.97 3.24
CA VAL A 275 6.06 -17.96 2.33
C VAL A 275 7.03 -17.03 3.06
N GLU A 276 8.21 -16.80 2.48
CA GLU A 276 9.21 -15.91 3.09
C GLU A 276 8.78 -14.44 3.02
N HIS A 277 8.28 -14.02 1.86
CA HIS A 277 7.77 -12.69 1.59
C HIS A 277 6.28 -12.78 1.26
N PRO A 278 5.36 -12.41 2.17
CA PRO A 278 3.93 -12.39 1.88
C PRO A 278 3.57 -11.16 1.02
N ASN A 279 4.22 -11.01 -0.13
CA ASN A 279 4.07 -9.90 -1.06
C ASN A 279 3.58 -10.41 -2.42
N PRO A 280 2.38 -10.02 -2.88
CA PRO A 280 1.83 -10.48 -4.15
C PRO A 280 2.58 -9.90 -5.39
N GLU A 281 3.59 -9.05 -5.20
CA GLU A 281 4.53 -8.64 -6.25
C GLU A 281 5.54 -9.75 -6.61
N PHE A 282 5.75 -10.73 -5.73
CA PHE A 282 6.74 -11.79 -5.92
C PHE A 282 6.09 -13.10 -6.36
N THR A 283 6.77 -13.79 -7.28
CA THR A 283 6.30 -15.08 -7.81
C THR A 283 6.16 -16.14 -6.72
N GLU A 284 7.04 -16.16 -5.71
CA GLU A 284 6.97 -17.15 -4.61
C GLU A 284 5.65 -17.09 -3.82
N ALA A 285 4.99 -15.93 -3.76
CA ALA A 285 3.69 -15.80 -3.09
C ALA A 285 2.58 -16.60 -3.81
N PHE A 286 2.81 -16.98 -5.06
CA PHE A 286 1.87 -17.74 -5.88
C PHE A 286 2.19 -19.24 -5.94
N ASP A 287 3.30 -19.74 -5.40
CA ASP A 287 3.71 -21.15 -5.59
C ASP A 287 2.62 -22.16 -5.22
N LEU A 288 1.98 -21.98 -4.06
CA LEU A 288 0.88 -22.84 -3.61
C LEU A 288 -0.40 -22.61 -4.43
N ALA A 289 -0.71 -21.35 -4.76
CA ALA A 289 -1.85 -21.00 -5.59
C ALA A 289 -1.73 -21.59 -7.01
N ILE A 290 -0.54 -21.57 -7.61
CA ILE A 290 -0.23 -22.14 -8.93
C ILE A 290 -0.37 -23.66 -8.88
N LYS A 291 0.19 -24.31 -7.86
CA LYS A 291 0.04 -25.76 -7.67
C LYS A 291 -1.44 -26.16 -7.60
N LEU A 292 -2.23 -25.45 -6.80
CA LEU A 292 -3.66 -25.71 -6.66
C LEU A 292 -4.42 -25.37 -7.96
N GLY A 293 -4.12 -24.23 -8.56
CA GLY A 293 -4.70 -23.74 -9.80
C GLY A 293 -4.49 -24.68 -10.98
N LYS A 294 -3.31 -25.30 -11.10
CA LYS A 294 -3.07 -26.35 -12.10
C LYS A 294 -3.92 -27.59 -11.86
N SER A 295 -4.06 -28.02 -10.60
CA SER A 295 -4.85 -29.21 -10.26
C SER A 295 -6.35 -29.02 -10.54
N GLN A 296 -6.87 -27.81 -10.30
CA GLN A 296 -8.29 -27.48 -10.48
C GLN A 296 -8.63 -26.92 -11.87
N LYS A 297 -7.60 -26.53 -12.64
CA LYS A 297 -7.72 -25.72 -13.86
C LYS A 297 -8.48 -24.42 -13.60
N ALA A 298 -8.03 -23.68 -12.60
CA ALA A 298 -8.60 -22.38 -12.25
C ALA A 298 -8.51 -21.39 -13.41
N ASP A 299 -9.48 -20.48 -13.49
CA ASP A 299 -9.49 -19.41 -14.48
C ASP A 299 -8.64 -18.22 -14.01
N LEU A 300 -8.56 -18.01 -12.69
CA LEU A 300 -7.86 -16.90 -12.04
C LEU A 300 -7.22 -17.35 -10.72
N LEU A 301 -5.98 -16.93 -10.48
CA LEU A 301 -5.32 -17.03 -9.17
C LEU A 301 -5.14 -15.63 -8.61
N VAL A 302 -5.48 -15.41 -7.35
CA VAL A 302 -5.35 -14.13 -6.65
C VAL A 302 -4.59 -14.31 -5.35
N ALA A 303 -3.63 -13.43 -5.09
CA ALA A 303 -2.96 -13.29 -3.80
C ALA A 303 -3.15 -11.87 -3.26
N VAL A 304 -3.41 -11.76 -1.97
CA VAL A 304 -3.43 -10.46 -1.26
C VAL A 304 -2.44 -10.47 -0.12
N ASP A 305 -1.87 -9.31 0.19
CA ASP A 305 -0.88 -9.18 1.26
C ASP A 305 -1.53 -9.20 2.67
N PRO A 306 -0.74 -9.30 3.76
CA PRO A 306 -1.27 -9.52 5.11
C PRO A 306 -2.25 -8.48 5.63
N ASP A 307 -2.12 -7.21 5.23
CA ASP A 307 -3.08 -6.14 5.56
C ASP A 307 -4.12 -5.86 4.47
N ALA A 308 -4.09 -6.65 3.38
CA ALA A 308 -5.01 -6.64 2.25
C ALA A 308 -5.21 -5.25 1.62
N ASP A 309 -4.11 -4.50 1.50
CA ASP A 309 -4.06 -3.25 0.74
C ASP A 309 -3.45 -3.46 -0.66
N ARG A 310 -2.93 -4.66 -0.96
CA ARG A 310 -2.42 -5.04 -2.28
C ARG A 310 -3.02 -6.32 -2.81
N LEU A 311 -3.17 -6.38 -4.14
CA LEU A 311 -3.65 -7.55 -4.85
C LEU A 311 -2.79 -7.86 -6.07
N GLY A 312 -2.31 -9.10 -6.15
CA GLY A 312 -1.70 -9.67 -7.36
C GLY A 312 -2.56 -10.75 -7.97
N ALA A 313 -2.31 -11.03 -9.23
CA ALA A 313 -3.04 -12.06 -9.96
C ALA A 313 -2.13 -12.81 -10.93
N ALA A 314 -2.33 -14.13 -10.98
CA ALA A 314 -1.70 -14.98 -11.98
C ALA A 314 -2.76 -15.61 -12.89
N VAL A 315 -2.47 -15.65 -14.19
CA VAL A 315 -3.42 -16.02 -15.23
C VAL A 315 -2.93 -17.22 -16.02
N ARG A 316 -3.86 -18.07 -16.44
CA ARG A 316 -3.54 -19.33 -17.10
C ARG A 316 -3.08 -19.09 -18.55
N GLN A 317 -1.91 -19.61 -18.89
CA GLN A 317 -1.32 -19.52 -20.22
C GLN A 317 -1.84 -20.63 -21.16
N PRO A 318 -1.67 -20.49 -22.50
CA PRO A 318 -2.08 -21.52 -23.47
C PRO A 318 -1.45 -22.89 -23.24
N ASP A 319 -0.23 -22.94 -22.73
CA ASP A 319 0.47 -24.18 -22.36
C ASP A 319 -0.04 -24.81 -21.03
N GLY A 320 -0.89 -24.08 -20.31
CA GLY A 320 -1.48 -24.47 -19.05
C GLY A 320 -0.68 -24.09 -17.80
N GLU A 321 0.44 -23.38 -17.97
CA GLU A 321 1.16 -22.72 -16.89
C GLU A 321 0.40 -21.47 -16.40
N TYR A 322 0.89 -20.85 -15.34
CA TYR A 322 0.34 -19.58 -14.84
C TYR A 322 1.43 -18.53 -14.83
N GLU A 323 1.10 -17.34 -15.27
CA GLU A 323 2.00 -16.19 -15.27
C GLU A 323 1.44 -15.08 -14.40
N LEU A 324 2.30 -14.54 -13.53
CA LEU A 324 1.99 -13.39 -12.70
C LEU A 324 1.88 -12.14 -13.57
N LEU A 325 0.76 -11.42 -13.46
CA LEU A 325 0.59 -10.11 -14.09
C LEU A 325 1.26 -9.02 -13.25
N THR A 326 1.78 -7.99 -13.92
CA THR A 326 2.26 -6.78 -13.24
C THR A 326 1.10 -5.96 -12.70
N GLY A 327 1.34 -5.14 -11.67
CA GLY A 327 0.29 -4.27 -11.13
C GLY A 327 -0.28 -3.29 -12.17
N ASN A 328 0.57 -2.82 -13.09
CA ASN A 328 0.13 -1.98 -14.21
C ASN A 328 -0.79 -2.73 -15.20
N GLN A 329 -0.50 -4.00 -15.50
CA GLN A 329 -1.33 -4.81 -16.38
C GLN A 329 -2.69 -5.11 -15.75
N ILE A 330 -2.72 -5.43 -14.44
CA ILE A 330 -3.96 -5.65 -13.70
C ILE A 330 -4.82 -4.37 -13.72
N ALA A 331 -4.23 -3.20 -13.43
CA ALA A 331 -4.93 -1.92 -13.49
C ALA A 331 -5.52 -1.65 -14.89
N ALA A 332 -4.75 -1.87 -15.96
CA ALA A 332 -5.21 -1.62 -17.33
C ALA A 332 -6.39 -2.53 -17.73
N ILE A 333 -6.33 -3.81 -17.37
CA ILE A 333 -7.42 -4.76 -17.65
C ILE A 333 -8.67 -4.40 -16.84
N MET A 334 -8.52 -4.12 -15.54
CA MET A 334 -9.65 -3.71 -14.69
C MET A 334 -10.30 -2.43 -15.22
N LEU A 335 -9.50 -1.42 -15.56
CA LEU A 335 -10.01 -0.18 -16.13
C LEU A 335 -10.75 -0.43 -17.44
N ASN A 336 -10.15 -1.18 -18.37
CA ASN A 336 -10.81 -1.50 -19.65
C ASN A 336 -12.18 -2.15 -19.43
N TYR A 337 -12.27 -3.08 -18.49
CA TYR A 337 -13.55 -3.71 -18.13
C TYR A 337 -14.53 -2.71 -17.52
N ILE A 338 -14.12 -1.92 -16.51
CA ILE A 338 -14.97 -0.90 -15.87
C ILE A 338 -15.59 0.01 -16.94
N LEU A 339 -14.76 0.52 -17.85
CA LEU A 339 -15.20 1.45 -18.89
C LEU A 339 -16.09 0.77 -19.93
N THR A 340 -15.76 -0.47 -20.32
CA THR A 340 -16.57 -1.27 -21.26
C THR A 340 -17.95 -1.60 -20.69
N ALA A 341 -18.00 -2.14 -19.47
CA ALA A 341 -19.24 -2.54 -18.82
C ALA A 341 -20.16 -1.33 -18.60
N ARG A 342 -19.62 -0.20 -18.11
CA ARG A 342 -20.39 1.05 -17.95
C ARG A 342 -20.86 1.63 -19.27
N LYS A 343 -20.02 1.60 -20.32
CA LYS A 343 -20.43 2.05 -21.66
C LYS A 343 -21.57 1.21 -22.21
N ASN A 344 -21.49 -0.11 -22.07
CA ASN A 344 -22.54 -1.04 -22.51
C ASN A 344 -23.85 -0.83 -21.73
N ALA A 345 -23.76 -0.53 -20.44
CA ALA A 345 -24.91 -0.22 -19.59
C ALA A 345 -25.45 1.22 -19.77
N GLY A 346 -24.76 2.08 -20.54
CA GLY A 346 -25.13 3.49 -20.68
C GLY A 346 -24.90 4.32 -19.41
N THR A 347 -23.99 3.89 -18.53
CA THR A 347 -23.69 4.51 -17.22
C THR A 347 -22.27 5.06 -17.12
N LEU A 348 -21.50 5.06 -18.22
CA LEU A 348 -20.20 5.72 -18.28
C LEU A 348 -20.40 7.25 -18.22
N PRO A 349 -19.87 7.96 -17.21
CA PRO A 349 -20.04 9.41 -17.13
C PRO A 349 -19.18 10.14 -18.15
N ASP A 350 -19.67 11.28 -18.63
CA ASP A 350 -18.94 12.15 -19.57
C ASP A 350 -17.68 12.77 -18.96
N ASN A 351 -17.60 12.87 -17.63
CA ASN A 351 -16.47 13.43 -16.88
C ASN A 351 -15.71 12.37 -16.07
N GLY A 352 -15.66 11.12 -16.56
CA GLY A 352 -14.90 10.06 -15.90
C GLY A 352 -13.41 10.39 -15.77
N ALA A 353 -12.79 10.01 -14.65
CA ALA A 353 -11.36 10.14 -14.43
C ALA A 353 -10.71 8.88 -13.82
N LEU A 354 -9.59 8.48 -14.40
CA LEU A 354 -8.58 7.60 -13.82
C LEU A 354 -7.63 8.45 -12.96
N VAL A 355 -7.27 7.99 -11.76
CA VAL A 355 -6.24 8.62 -10.93
C VAL A 355 -5.08 7.63 -10.76
N LYS A 356 -3.85 8.04 -11.07
CA LYS A 356 -2.67 7.17 -10.96
C LYS A 356 -1.46 7.88 -10.40
N SER A 357 -0.53 7.13 -9.82
CA SER A 357 0.77 7.66 -9.40
C SER A 357 1.60 8.11 -10.62
N ILE A 358 2.44 9.14 -10.45
CA ILE A 358 3.38 9.62 -11.48
C ILE A 358 4.39 8.56 -11.94
N VAL A 359 4.54 7.46 -11.19
CA VAL A 359 5.43 6.33 -11.51
C VAL A 359 4.65 5.07 -11.93
N SER A 360 3.34 5.20 -12.15
CA SER A 360 2.51 4.16 -12.74
C SER A 360 2.43 4.28 -14.27
N SER A 361 2.27 3.13 -14.93
CA SER A 361 2.32 3.00 -16.39
C SER A 361 1.35 3.94 -17.13
N GLU A 362 1.73 4.32 -18.35
CA GLU A 362 0.86 5.01 -19.30
C GLU A 362 -0.10 4.05 -20.02
N PHE A 363 0.01 2.73 -19.81
CA PHE A 363 -0.87 1.74 -20.44
C PHE A 363 -2.35 1.95 -20.07
N ALA A 364 -2.65 2.09 -18.77
CA ALA A 364 -4.00 2.39 -18.31
C ALA A 364 -4.48 3.77 -18.77
N ALA A 365 -3.58 4.75 -18.91
CA ALA A 365 -3.93 6.07 -19.44
C ALA A 365 -4.33 6.02 -20.93
N LYS A 366 -3.68 5.16 -21.73
CA LYS A 366 -4.08 4.90 -23.12
C LYS A 366 -5.46 4.26 -23.21
N VAL A 367 -5.76 3.31 -22.31
CA VAL A 367 -7.09 2.72 -22.18
C VAL A 367 -8.11 3.82 -21.85
N ALA A 368 -7.86 4.66 -20.84
CA ALA A 368 -8.78 5.74 -20.46
C ALA A 368 -9.08 6.69 -21.63
N ALA A 369 -8.04 7.13 -22.34
CA ALA A 369 -8.17 8.06 -23.46
C ALA A 369 -9.05 7.53 -24.61
N ASP A 370 -9.03 6.23 -24.90
CA ASP A 370 -9.88 5.61 -25.94
C ASP A 370 -11.38 5.67 -25.61
N PHE A 371 -11.71 5.75 -24.32
CA PHE A 371 -13.07 5.92 -23.82
C PHE A 371 -13.44 7.39 -23.56
N GLY A 372 -12.53 8.34 -23.81
CA GLY A 372 -12.73 9.76 -23.48
C GLY A 372 -12.69 10.05 -21.97
N VAL A 373 -12.01 9.20 -21.20
CA VAL A 373 -11.83 9.34 -19.74
C VAL A 373 -10.48 10.01 -19.47
N ASP A 374 -10.49 11.02 -18.59
CA ASP A 374 -9.28 11.75 -18.23
C ASP A 374 -8.34 10.92 -17.35
N SER A 375 -7.04 11.14 -17.47
CA SER A 375 -6.02 10.52 -16.61
C SER A 375 -5.32 11.59 -15.77
N ILE A 376 -5.51 11.52 -14.46
CA ILE A 376 -4.97 12.46 -13.49
C ILE A 376 -3.78 11.81 -12.79
N ASN A 377 -2.60 12.44 -12.92
CA ASN A 377 -1.39 11.99 -12.23
C ASN A 377 -1.28 12.66 -10.85
N VAL A 378 -0.95 11.88 -9.83
CA VAL A 378 -0.66 12.35 -8.48
C VAL A 378 0.70 11.82 -8.00
N LEU A 379 1.27 12.39 -6.94
CA LEU A 379 2.51 11.89 -6.37
C LEU A 379 2.37 10.44 -5.85
N THR A 380 3.48 9.71 -5.75
CA THR A 380 3.51 8.39 -5.11
C THR A 380 3.06 8.48 -3.65
N GLY A 381 2.19 7.54 -3.26
CA GLY A 381 1.51 7.45 -1.97
C GLY A 381 0.00 7.59 -2.15
N PHE A 382 -0.74 6.53 -1.82
CA PHE A 382 -2.20 6.48 -2.01
C PHE A 382 -3.00 7.62 -1.36
N LYS A 383 -2.46 8.31 -0.34
CA LYS A 383 -3.05 9.54 0.21
C LYS A 383 -3.30 10.61 -0.84
N PHE A 384 -2.46 10.74 -1.87
CA PHE A 384 -2.68 11.72 -2.93
C PHE A 384 -3.81 11.31 -3.89
N ILE A 385 -4.06 10.00 -4.04
CA ILE A 385 -5.25 9.49 -4.73
C ILE A 385 -6.50 9.80 -3.89
N ALA A 386 -6.43 9.60 -2.57
CA ALA A 386 -7.50 9.93 -1.64
C ALA A 386 -7.85 11.43 -1.63
N GLU A 387 -6.85 12.31 -1.59
CA GLU A 387 -7.01 13.77 -1.71
C GLU A 387 -7.69 14.13 -3.04
N GLN A 388 -7.29 13.49 -4.15
CA GLN A 388 -7.89 13.73 -5.46
C GLN A 388 -9.35 13.26 -5.53
N ILE A 389 -9.68 12.13 -4.91
CA ILE A 389 -11.06 11.64 -4.77
C ILE A 389 -11.89 12.63 -3.97
N GLN A 390 -11.38 13.13 -2.84
CA GLN A 390 -12.07 14.14 -2.04
C GLN A 390 -12.32 15.42 -2.84
N HIS A 391 -11.31 15.91 -3.58
CA HIS A 391 -11.47 17.05 -4.47
C HIS A 391 -12.58 16.83 -5.50
N PHE A 392 -12.68 15.63 -6.10
CA PHE A 392 -13.76 15.30 -7.02
C PHE A 392 -15.14 15.32 -6.36
N GLU A 393 -15.27 14.78 -5.15
CA GLU A 393 -16.54 14.77 -4.40
C GLU A 393 -16.99 16.19 -4.00
N GLU A 394 -16.05 17.07 -3.64
CA GLU A 394 -16.33 18.44 -3.22
C GLU A 394 -16.67 19.36 -4.40
N THR A 395 -15.98 19.19 -5.52
CA THR A 395 -16.11 20.08 -6.69
C THR A 395 -17.06 19.56 -7.75
N ASN A 396 -17.33 18.25 -7.77
CA ASN A 396 -18.01 17.53 -8.85
C ASN A 396 -17.29 17.68 -10.22
N GLU A 397 -15.99 18.00 -10.23
CA GLU A 397 -15.22 18.19 -11.46
C GLU A 397 -15.16 16.89 -12.28
N HIS A 398 -14.90 15.76 -11.62
CA HIS A 398 -14.82 14.44 -12.25
C HIS A 398 -15.61 13.37 -11.49
N SER A 399 -15.93 12.30 -12.21
CA SER A 399 -16.42 11.05 -11.65
C SER A 399 -15.27 10.05 -11.53
N PHE A 400 -14.95 9.58 -10.33
CA PHE A 400 -13.87 8.61 -10.10
C PHE A 400 -14.18 7.24 -10.72
N MET A 401 -13.31 6.76 -11.62
CA MET A 401 -13.44 5.45 -12.29
C MET A 401 -12.53 4.37 -11.67
N LEU A 402 -11.28 4.72 -11.36
CA LEU A 402 -10.27 3.83 -10.77
C LEU A 402 -9.13 4.69 -10.21
N GLY A 403 -8.58 4.26 -9.08
CA GLY A 403 -7.37 4.82 -8.49
C GLY A 403 -6.34 3.70 -8.32
N PHE A 404 -5.10 3.88 -8.79
CA PHE A 404 -4.08 2.85 -8.61
C PHE A 404 -2.63 3.34 -8.49
N GLU A 405 -1.81 2.49 -7.87
CA GLU A 405 -0.35 2.54 -7.88
C GLU A 405 0.19 1.25 -8.51
N GLU A 406 1.32 1.34 -9.20
CA GLU A 406 1.98 0.23 -9.88
C GLU A 406 2.39 -0.90 -8.93
N SER A 407 2.58 -0.58 -7.65
CA SER A 407 2.88 -1.52 -6.57
C SER A 407 1.63 -2.27 -6.08
N TYR A 408 0.79 -2.72 -7.01
CA TYR A 408 -0.32 -3.66 -6.78
C TYR A 408 -1.46 -3.11 -5.91
N GLY A 409 -1.59 -1.78 -5.85
CA GLY A 409 -2.59 -1.09 -5.03
C GLY A 409 -3.70 -0.47 -5.86
N TYR A 410 -4.96 -0.79 -5.57
CA TYR A 410 -6.10 -0.27 -6.34
C TYR A 410 -7.28 0.10 -5.45
N LEU A 411 -8.10 1.03 -5.93
CA LEU A 411 -9.39 1.39 -5.34
C LEU A 411 -10.43 1.57 -6.46
N ILE A 412 -11.54 0.85 -6.34
CA ILE A 412 -12.58 0.79 -7.38
C ILE A 412 -13.73 1.74 -7.01
N ARG A 413 -14.12 1.77 -5.73
CA ARG A 413 -15.19 2.61 -5.18
C ARG A 413 -14.70 3.45 -4.01
N PRO A 414 -15.04 4.75 -3.96
CA PRO A 414 -14.52 5.67 -2.95
C PRO A 414 -15.30 5.63 -1.63
N PHE A 415 -15.71 4.46 -1.12
CA PHE A 415 -16.17 4.35 0.27
C PHE A 415 -15.01 4.13 1.26
N VAL A 416 -13.83 3.83 0.72
CA VAL A 416 -12.52 3.73 1.38
C VAL A 416 -11.60 4.85 0.85
N ARG A 417 -10.55 5.21 1.58
CA ARG A 417 -9.53 6.22 1.20
C ARG A 417 -8.09 5.69 1.23
N ASP A 418 -7.91 4.38 1.32
CA ASP A 418 -6.66 3.70 0.97
C ASP A 418 -6.93 2.63 -0.11
N LYS A 419 -5.91 1.87 -0.47
CA LYS A 419 -6.04 0.71 -1.37
C LYS A 419 -6.93 -0.35 -0.73
N ASP A 420 -7.65 -1.07 -1.57
CA ASP A 420 -8.62 -2.07 -1.14
C ASP A 420 -8.52 -3.33 -2.02
N ALA A 421 -7.81 -4.34 -1.50
CA ALA A 421 -7.65 -5.62 -2.17
C ALA A 421 -8.95 -6.43 -2.21
N ILE A 422 -9.92 -6.17 -1.32
CA ILE A 422 -11.21 -6.88 -1.30
C ILE A 422 -12.10 -6.40 -2.44
N GLN A 423 -12.15 -5.08 -2.68
CA GLN A 423 -12.80 -4.54 -3.87
C GLN A 423 -12.14 -5.05 -5.15
N SER A 424 -10.80 -5.05 -5.17
CA SER A 424 -10.03 -5.51 -6.32
C SER A 424 -10.25 -7.00 -6.60
N LEU A 425 -10.39 -7.83 -5.56
CA LEU A 425 -10.68 -9.26 -5.67
C LEU A 425 -12.03 -9.50 -6.35
N VAL A 426 -13.08 -8.80 -5.90
CA VAL A 426 -14.43 -8.92 -6.48
C VAL A 426 -14.44 -8.44 -7.94
N LEU A 427 -13.85 -7.28 -8.22
CA LEU A 427 -13.82 -6.76 -9.58
C LEU A 427 -13.02 -7.68 -10.52
N LEU A 428 -11.86 -8.19 -10.08
CA LEU A 428 -11.04 -9.03 -10.94
C LEU A 428 -11.68 -10.40 -11.20
N ALA A 429 -12.44 -10.94 -10.24
CA ALA A 429 -13.29 -12.10 -10.45
C ALA A 429 -14.36 -11.82 -11.54
N GLU A 430 -14.98 -10.65 -11.52
CA GLU A 430 -15.94 -10.23 -12.56
C GLU A 430 -15.27 -10.03 -13.93
N VAL A 431 -14.07 -9.46 -13.98
CA VAL A 431 -13.25 -9.38 -15.19
C VAL A 431 -12.95 -10.77 -15.76
N ALA A 432 -12.63 -11.74 -14.89
CA ALA A 432 -12.40 -13.13 -15.31
C ALA A 432 -13.66 -13.77 -15.90
N ALA A 433 -14.82 -13.55 -15.26
CA ALA A 433 -16.11 -13.97 -15.80
C ALA A 433 -16.40 -13.34 -17.17
N PHE A 434 -16.09 -12.05 -17.35
CA PHE A 434 -16.29 -11.33 -18.61
C PHE A 434 -15.54 -11.97 -19.79
N TYR A 435 -14.28 -12.33 -19.60
CA TYR A 435 -13.50 -13.03 -20.63
C TYR A 435 -13.93 -14.49 -20.78
N LYS A 436 -14.24 -15.18 -19.67
CA LYS A 436 -14.70 -16.58 -19.68
C LYS A 436 -15.96 -16.76 -20.53
N LYS A 437 -16.94 -15.86 -20.40
CA LYS A 437 -18.18 -15.83 -21.23
C LYS A 437 -17.89 -15.76 -22.73
N GLN A 438 -16.74 -15.20 -23.13
CA GLN A 438 -16.31 -15.08 -24.52
C GLN A 438 -15.44 -16.28 -24.97
N GLY A 439 -15.25 -17.28 -24.13
CA GLY A 439 -14.32 -18.38 -24.36
C GLY A 439 -12.85 -17.98 -24.26
N LYS A 440 -12.56 -16.87 -23.56
CA LYS A 440 -11.23 -16.29 -23.34
C LYS A 440 -10.87 -16.31 -21.86
N ASN A 441 -9.65 -15.92 -21.51
CA ASN A 441 -9.24 -15.61 -20.15
C ASN A 441 -8.55 -14.23 -20.05
N LEU A 442 -8.06 -13.86 -18.86
CA LEU A 442 -7.36 -12.58 -18.66
C LEU A 442 -6.08 -12.45 -19.50
N TYR A 443 -5.38 -13.55 -19.79
CA TYR A 443 -4.21 -13.51 -20.67
C TYR A 443 -4.63 -13.06 -22.08
N ASP A 444 -5.68 -13.66 -22.64
CA ASP A 444 -6.21 -13.26 -23.95
C ASP A 444 -6.64 -11.79 -23.95
N GLY A 445 -7.34 -11.37 -22.88
CA GLY A 445 -7.73 -9.98 -22.69
C GLY A 445 -6.54 -9.02 -22.65
N LEU A 446 -5.45 -9.40 -21.98
CA LEU A 446 -4.23 -8.61 -21.95
C LEU A 446 -3.58 -8.51 -23.33
N GLN A 447 -3.53 -9.62 -24.08
CA GLN A 447 -3.00 -9.62 -25.45
C GLN A 447 -3.81 -8.67 -26.35
N GLU A 448 -5.13 -8.68 -26.26
CA GLU A 448 -6.00 -7.76 -27.02
C GLU A 448 -5.73 -6.29 -26.69
N LEU A 449 -5.49 -5.96 -25.43
CA LEU A 449 -5.14 -4.60 -25.02
C LEU A 449 -3.77 -4.20 -25.53
N PHE A 450 -2.78 -5.10 -25.50
CA PHE A 450 -1.47 -4.84 -26.07
C PHE A 450 -1.52 -4.64 -27.60
N GLU A 451 -2.26 -5.48 -28.32
CA GLU A 451 -2.46 -5.32 -29.76
C GLU A 451 -3.14 -3.98 -30.10
N LYS A 452 -4.09 -3.54 -29.27
CA LYS A 452 -4.84 -2.29 -29.49
C LYS A 452 -4.06 -1.03 -29.13
N TYR A 453 -3.37 -1.03 -27.99
CA TYR A 453 -2.76 0.19 -27.41
C TYR A 453 -1.23 0.21 -27.49
N GLY A 454 -0.62 -0.88 -27.94
CA GLY A 454 0.82 -1.11 -27.96
C GLY A 454 1.33 -1.88 -26.74
N TYR A 455 2.57 -2.36 -26.81
CA TYR A 455 3.15 -3.22 -25.79
C TYR A 455 3.94 -2.41 -24.78
N PHE A 456 3.58 -2.53 -23.51
CA PHE A 456 4.19 -1.79 -22.41
C PHE A 456 4.99 -2.73 -21.52
N ALA A 457 6.15 -2.26 -21.05
CA ALA A 457 6.91 -2.91 -20.02
C ALA A 457 7.38 -1.87 -19.01
N GLU A 458 7.38 -2.24 -17.74
CA GLU A 458 7.92 -1.40 -16.67
C GLU A 458 8.93 -2.18 -15.84
N LYS A 459 9.89 -1.45 -15.26
CA LYS A 459 10.90 -2.01 -14.37
C LYS A 459 11.18 -1.03 -13.25
N THR A 460 11.23 -1.54 -12.02
CA THR A 460 11.69 -0.77 -10.86
C THR A 460 12.95 -1.41 -10.32
N THR A 461 14.03 -0.64 -10.22
CA THR A 461 15.28 -1.06 -9.59
C THR A 461 15.58 -0.16 -8.39
N ALA A 462 16.33 -0.67 -7.41
CA ALA A 462 16.70 0.07 -6.22
C ALA A 462 18.18 -0.15 -5.88
N LEU A 463 18.84 0.91 -5.44
CA LEU A 463 20.15 0.83 -4.79
C LEU A 463 19.96 1.05 -3.29
N THR A 464 20.56 0.18 -2.48
CA THR A 464 20.53 0.25 -1.01
C THR A 464 21.90 0.67 -0.50
N PHE A 465 21.92 1.61 0.45
CA PHE A 465 23.15 2.15 1.03
C PHE A 465 23.04 2.14 2.55
N ASP A 466 23.58 1.11 3.20
CA ASP A 466 23.45 0.96 4.65
C ASP A 466 24.32 1.96 5.44
N GLY A 467 23.91 2.24 6.68
CA GLY A 467 24.65 3.10 7.61
C GLY A 467 24.58 4.60 7.32
N VAL A 468 25.27 5.38 8.15
CA VAL A 468 25.23 6.86 8.16
C VAL A 468 25.73 7.47 6.84
N GLU A 469 26.69 6.81 6.18
CA GLU A 469 27.25 7.27 4.91
C GLU A 469 26.24 7.14 3.75
N GLY A 470 25.33 6.16 3.80
CA GLY A 470 24.41 5.86 2.71
C GLY A 470 23.37 6.95 2.44
N ALA A 471 22.87 7.63 3.48
CA ALA A 471 21.97 8.77 3.30
C ALA A 471 22.63 9.92 2.50
N GLN A 472 23.94 10.13 2.71
CA GLN A 472 24.70 11.14 1.99
C GLN A 472 24.94 10.73 0.52
N GLU A 473 25.18 9.45 0.25
CA GLU A 473 25.29 8.93 -1.12
C GLU A 473 23.99 9.11 -1.92
N ILE A 474 22.84 8.76 -1.34
CA ILE A 474 21.52 8.96 -1.94
C ILE A 474 21.30 10.43 -2.27
N LYS A 475 21.63 11.33 -1.33
CA LYS A 475 21.54 12.78 -1.53
C LYS A 475 22.43 13.25 -2.67
N ASN A 476 23.66 12.74 -2.75
CA ASN A 476 24.60 13.08 -3.83
C ASN A 476 24.09 12.62 -5.20
N LEU A 477 23.51 11.42 -5.29
CA LEU A 477 22.88 10.93 -6.52
C LEU A 477 21.72 11.82 -6.97
N MET A 478 20.81 12.19 -6.06
CA MET A 478 19.71 13.11 -6.41
C MET A 478 20.21 14.48 -6.88
N ILE A 479 21.25 15.01 -6.25
CA ILE A 479 21.89 16.27 -6.68
C ILE A 479 22.50 16.11 -8.08
N LYS A 480 23.19 15.01 -8.35
CA LYS A 480 23.79 14.72 -9.64
C LYS A 480 22.75 14.70 -10.77
N PHE A 481 21.72 13.86 -10.64
CA PHE A 481 20.64 13.78 -11.63
C PHE A 481 19.99 15.16 -11.87
N ARG A 482 19.68 15.90 -10.80
CA ARG A 482 19.05 17.22 -10.89
C ARG A 482 19.95 18.25 -11.58
N ASN A 483 21.21 18.35 -11.20
CA ASN A 483 22.11 19.39 -11.70
C ASN A 483 22.58 19.12 -13.13
N GLU A 484 22.90 17.87 -13.45
CA GLU A 484 23.35 17.51 -14.78
C GLU A 484 22.19 17.45 -15.78
N THR A 485 20.97 17.11 -15.31
CA THR A 485 19.76 16.95 -16.13
C THR A 485 20.07 16.20 -17.44
N PRO A 486 20.24 14.86 -17.36
CA PRO A 486 20.66 14.04 -18.50
C PRO A 486 19.91 14.41 -19.79
N LYS A 487 20.64 14.53 -20.89
CA LYS A 487 20.09 14.89 -22.20
C LYS A 487 19.73 13.68 -23.05
N GLU A 488 20.22 12.50 -22.66
CA GLU A 488 19.94 11.25 -23.33
C GLU A 488 20.11 10.06 -22.37
N PHE A 489 19.39 8.97 -22.67
CA PHE A 489 19.60 7.64 -22.09
C PHE A 489 19.49 6.60 -23.19
N ALA A 490 20.36 5.60 -23.20
CA ALA A 490 20.36 4.53 -24.21
C ALA A 490 20.28 5.02 -25.67
N GLY A 491 20.82 6.21 -25.97
CA GLY A 491 20.79 6.83 -27.30
C GLY A 491 19.50 7.60 -27.64
N TYR A 492 18.51 7.63 -26.74
CA TYR A 492 17.28 8.41 -26.89
C TYR A 492 17.38 9.75 -26.17
N LYS A 493 16.95 10.82 -26.82
CA LYS A 493 16.98 12.17 -26.24
C LYS A 493 15.89 12.35 -25.17
N VAL A 494 16.24 13.07 -24.11
CA VAL A 494 15.29 13.59 -23.13
C VAL A 494 14.59 14.80 -23.72
N VAL A 495 13.27 14.69 -23.91
CA VAL A 495 12.41 15.75 -24.46
C VAL A 495 11.75 16.60 -23.38
N ALA A 496 11.63 16.07 -22.15
CA ALA A 496 11.21 16.83 -20.99
C ALA A 496 11.84 16.28 -19.70
N ALA A 497 12.15 17.17 -18.77
CA ALA A 497 12.56 16.85 -17.42
C ALA A 497 11.63 17.54 -16.42
N GLU A 498 11.14 16.79 -15.45
CA GLU A 498 10.22 17.23 -14.40
C GLU A 498 10.94 17.11 -13.06
N ASP A 499 11.10 18.24 -12.37
CA ASP A 499 11.59 18.28 -10.99
C ASP A 499 10.46 18.68 -10.05
N TYR A 500 9.92 17.68 -9.37
CA TYR A 500 8.80 17.85 -8.45
C TYR A 500 9.22 18.61 -7.19
N GLN A 501 10.52 18.74 -6.90
CA GLN A 501 10.98 19.51 -5.73
C GLN A 501 10.94 21.01 -6.00
N SER A 502 11.32 21.42 -7.22
CA SER A 502 11.22 22.80 -7.68
C SER A 502 9.85 23.14 -8.28
N SER A 503 9.01 22.14 -8.54
CA SER A 503 7.70 22.26 -9.22
C SER A 503 7.84 22.77 -10.66
N VAL A 504 8.89 22.34 -11.38
CA VAL A 504 9.20 22.80 -12.73
C VAL A 504 9.31 21.63 -13.70
N ARG A 505 8.60 21.72 -14.82
CA ARG A 505 8.84 20.90 -16.02
C ARG A 505 9.57 21.74 -17.06
N THR A 506 10.64 21.21 -17.62
CA THR A 506 11.47 21.87 -18.64
C THR A 506 11.57 21.00 -19.88
N ASP A 507 11.26 21.54 -21.05
CA ASP A 507 11.40 20.82 -22.32
C ASP A 507 12.84 20.84 -22.87
N SER A 508 13.07 20.14 -23.98
CA SER A 508 14.38 20.08 -24.64
C SER A 508 14.89 21.42 -25.20
N GLU A 509 14.02 22.41 -25.37
CA GLU A 509 14.35 23.78 -25.78
C GLU A 509 14.67 24.70 -24.59
N GLY A 510 14.47 24.21 -23.36
CA GLY A 510 14.70 24.95 -22.12
C GLY A 510 13.52 25.81 -21.68
N LYS A 511 12.33 25.63 -22.28
CA LYS A 511 11.11 26.31 -21.84
C LYS A 511 10.57 25.61 -20.59
N SER A 512 10.25 26.41 -19.58
CA SER A 512 9.75 25.92 -18.30
C SER A 512 8.25 26.15 -18.12
N GLU A 513 7.58 25.21 -17.46
CA GLU A 513 6.21 25.29 -17.00
C GLU A 513 6.07 24.81 -15.54
N GLU A 514 5.02 25.28 -14.86
CA GLU A 514 4.76 24.94 -13.47
C GLU A 514 4.07 23.57 -13.35
N ILE A 515 4.60 22.72 -12.46
CA ILE A 515 3.96 21.47 -12.04
C ILE A 515 3.02 21.78 -10.87
N LYS A 516 1.71 21.55 -11.07
CA LYS A 516 0.66 21.82 -10.07
C LYS A 516 0.44 20.66 -9.08
N LEU A 517 1.50 19.94 -8.74
CA LEU A 517 1.49 18.88 -7.74
C LEU A 517 2.26 19.34 -6.49
N PRO A 518 1.99 18.75 -5.31
CA PRO A 518 2.78 19.04 -4.13
C PRO A 518 4.27 18.80 -4.38
N LYS A 519 5.13 19.46 -3.59
CA LYS A 519 6.57 19.29 -3.73
C LYS A 519 7.01 17.93 -3.22
N SER A 520 7.87 17.27 -3.97
CA SER A 520 8.46 15.98 -3.59
C SER A 520 9.84 15.83 -4.20
N ASN A 521 10.75 15.11 -3.53
CA ASN A 521 12.10 14.87 -4.04
C ASN A 521 12.08 13.77 -5.12
N VAL A 522 11.47 14.07 -6.27
CA VAL A 522 11.31 13.17 -7.41
C VAL A 522 11.75 13.90 -8.66
N LEU A 523 12.46 13.18 -9.53
CA LEU A 523 12.79 13.61 -10.88
C LEU A 523 12.12 12.66 -11.87
N LYS A 524 11.54 13.18 -12.96
CA LYS A 524 11.03 12.35 -14.06
C LYS A 524 11.55 12.88 -15.40
N TYR A 525 12.04 11.99 -16.24
CA TYR A 525 12.57 12.27 -17.57
C TYR A 525 11.70 11.59 -18.61
N ILE A 526 11.24 12.33 -19.61
CA ILE A 526 10.46 11.83 -20.74
C ILE A 526 11.36 11.82 -21.97
N LEU A 527 11.40 10.69 -22.68
CA LEU A 527 12.26 10.44 -23.82
C LEU A 527 11.48 10.59 -25.14
N GLU A 528 12.20 10.83 -26.23
CA GLU A 528 11.60 11.10 -27.55
C GLU A 528 10.80 9.93 -28.14
N ASP A 529 11.04 8.71 -27.68
CA ASP A 529 10.30 7.51 -28.09
C ASP A 529 9.10 7.18 -27.19
N GLY A 530 8.80 8.05 -26.22
CA GLY A 530 7.73 7.86 -25.24
C GLY A 530 8.15 7.12 -23.96
N THR A 531 9.39 6.62 -23.89
CA THR A 531 9.94 6.06 -22.64
C THR A 531 9.97 7.13 -21.55
N TRP A 532 9.82 6.73 -20.29
CA TRP A 532 10.03 7.61 -19.15
C TRP A 532 10.86 6.93 -18.06
N ILE A 533 11.64 7.74 -17.35
CA ILE A 533 12.44 7.33 -16.19
C ILE A 533 12.08 8.23 -15.02
N ALA A 534 11.80 7.67 -13.84
CA ALA A 534 11.67 8.44 -12.61
C ALA A 534 12.71 8.01 -11.57
N VAL A 535 13.23 8.98 -10.82
CA VAL A 535 14.25 8.79 -9.77
C VAL A 535 13.70 9.33 -8.45
N ARG A 536 13.66 8.50 -7.42
CA ARG A 536 13.08 8.84 -6.12
C ARG A 536 13.83 8.17 -4.96
N PRO A 537 14.30 8.90 -3.95
CA PRO A 537 14.77 8.30 -2.71
C PRO A 537 13.59 7.75 -1.90
N SER A 538 13.80 6.65 -1.20
CA SER A 538 12.86 6.15 -0.20
C SER A 538 12.84 7.08 1.00
N GLY A 539 11.66 7.20 1.63
CA GLY A 539 11.46 8.05 2.81
C GLY A 539 11.57 7.32 4.14
N THR A 540 11.67 5.99 4.12
CA THR A 540 11.68 5.12 5.31
C THR A 540 12.79 4.07 5.28
N GLU A 541 13.47 3.93 4.13
CA GLU A 541 14.56 2.97 3.94
C GLU A 541 15.73 3.71 3.29
N PRO A 542 16.99 3.30 3.54
CA PRO A 542 18.14 3.94 2.95
C PRO A 542 18.36 3.45 1.51
N LYS A 543 17.38 3.72 0.65
CA LYS A 543 17.32 3.25 -0.74
C LYS A 543 16.96 4.38 -1.70
N ILE A 544 17.48 4.33 -2.92
CA ILE A 544 17.01 5.15 -4.05
C ILE A 544 16.45 4.24 -5.13
N LYS A 545 15.25 4.57 -5.63
CA LYS A 545 14.51 3.80 -6.63
C LYS A 545 14.57 4.48 -8.00
N PHE A 546 14.68 3.67 -9.03
CA PHE A 546 14.62 4.03 -10.43
C PHE A 546 13.44 3.29 -11.05
N TYR A 547 12.52 4.04 -11.64
CA TYR A 547 11.36 3.52 -12.34
C TYR A 547 11.54 3.76 -13.83
N ILE A 548 11.24 2.76 -14.64
CA ILE A 548 11.36 2.80 -16.09
C ILE A 548 10.03 2.31 -16.66
N GLY A 549 9.46 3.06 -17.60
CA GLY A 549 8.32 2.61 -18.39
C GLY A 549 8.61 2.78 -19.88
N THR A 550 8.50 1.71 -20.64
CA THR A 550 8.80 1.65 -22.07
C THR A 550 7.59 1.23 -22.88
N GLN A 551 7.64 1.53 -24.17
CA GLN A 551 6.69 1.03 -25.17
C GLN A 551 7.44 0.45 -26.38
N GLY A 552 6.90 -0.62 -26.95
CA GLY A 552 7.40 -1.25 -28.16
C GLY A 552 6.30 -1.81 -29.07
N ASP A 553 6.73 -2.30 -30.23
CA ASP A 553 5.92 -2.99 -31.24
C ASP A 553 5.64 -4.45 -30.85
N SER A 554 6.32 -4.96 -29.82
CA SER A 554 6.08 -6.26 -29.21
C SER A 554 6.49 -6.23 -27.74
N LEU A 555 5.96 -7.16 -26.94
CA LEU A 555 6.31 -7.28 -25.53
C LEU A 555 7.82 -7.53 -25.34
N ALA A 556 8.42 -8.36 -26.20
CA ALA A 556 9.86 -8.63 -26.19
C ALA A 556 10.69 -7.35 -26.40
N GLN A 557 10.30 -6.50 -27.37
CA GLN A 557 10.99 -5.25 -27.61
C GLN A 557 10.80 -4.25 -26.45
N ALA A 558 9.61 -4.18 -25.85
CA ALA A 558 9.37 -3.33 -24.69
C ALA A 558 10.27 -3.73 -23.49
N HIS A 559 10.39 -5.04 -23.21
CA HIS A 559 11.32 -5.55 -22.19
C HIS A 559 12.78 -5.29 -22.54
N GLU A 560 13.19 -5.51 -23.80
CA GLU A 560 14.55 -5.23 -24.24
C GLU A 560 14.91 -3.75 -24.02
N LYS A 561 14.00 -2.83 -24.34
CA LYS A 561 14.17 -1.41 -24.01
C LYS A 561 14.31 -1.19 -22.51
N CYS A 562 13.48 -1.81 -21.67
CA CYS A 562 13.59 -1.67 -20.22
C CYS A 562 15.01 -2.02 -19.73
N ASP A 563 15.58 -3.14 -20.21
CA ASP A 563 16.93 -3.56 -19.84
C ASP A 563 18.02 -2.63 -20.39
N GLN A 564 17.84 -2.09 -21.60
CA GLN A 564 18.75 -1.08 -22.17
C GLN A 564 18.77 0.22 -21.34
N PHE A 565 17.59 0.72 -20.94
CA PHE A 565 17.48 1.92 -20.12
C PHE A 565 18.01 1.70 -18.69
N ASP A 566 17.75 0.54 -18.09
CA ASP A 566 18.29 0.16 -16.78
C ASP A 566 19.82 0.11 -16.80
N ALA A 567 20.41 -0.49 -17.84
CA ALA A 567 21.85 -0.49 -18.05
C ALA A 567 22.42 0.94 -18.25
N ALA A 568 21.71 1.79 -19.00
CA ALA A 568 22.12 3.18 -19.22
C ALA A 568 22.07 4.02 -17.92
N ILE A 569 21.06 3.80 -17.07
CA ILE A 569 20.98 4.42 -15.73
C ILE A 569 22.16 3.96 -14.88
N ALA A 570 22.44 2.65 -14.85
CA ALA A 570 23.56 2.10 -14.10
C ALA A 570 24.92 2.65 -14.58
N GLU A 571 25.11 2.83 -15.89
CA GLU A 571 26.30 3.47 -16.46
C GLU A 571 26.38 4.96 -16.07
N TYR A 572 25.26 5.68 -16.17
CA TYR A 572 25.18 7.08 -15.79
C TYR A 572 25.53 7.30 -14.31
N ILE A 573 25.06 6.42 -13.42
CA ILE A 573 25.39 6.48 -11.99
C ILE A 573 26.90 6.36 -11.74
N LYS A 574 27.60 5.50 -12.50
CA LYS A 574 29.04 5.23 -12.34
C LYS A 574 29.98 6.31 -12.88
N LYS A 575 29.53 7.11 -13.86
CA LYS A 575 30.30 8.23 -14.43
C LYS A 575 30.45 9.37 -13.42
#